data_AF-A0A7I9XZN3-F1
#
_entry.id   AF-A0A7I9XZN3-F1
#
_cell.length_a   1.000
_cell.length_b   1.000
_cell.length_c   1.000
_cell.angle_alpha   90.00
_cell.angle_beta   90.00
_cell.angle_gamma   90.00
#
_symmetry.space_group_name_H-M   'P 1'
#
loop_
_entity.id
_entity.type
_entity.pdbx_description
1 polymer ?
#
loop_
_entity_poly.entity_id
_entity_poly.type
_entity_poly.pdbx_seq_one_letter_code
_entity_poly.pdbx_strand_id
1 'polypeptide(L)'
;MKPEDLYHTGIVVDDFDETLDWFIKVAGYRWTDVVEVDQVAQTPDGEITIPMRMAYSGRDPRVELLQTVPGTIWVPADSGVHHLGYWSDDVESDLATLEATGMRYEVKAFNPDGSGELLWAYCKGPAGPRIELVSRAMEPFIHYWFATADTASQSG
;
A
#
# COMPACT_ATOMS: atom_id res chain seq x y z
N MET A 1 12.89 -3.34 -10.04
CA MET A 1 11.95 -2.23 -10.29
C MET A 1 12.00 -1.76 -11.73
N LYS A 2 10.85 -1.82 -12.43
CA LYS A 2 10.66 -1.24 -13.77
C LYS A 2 9.45 -0.29 -13.74
N PRO A 3 9.40 0.76 -14.58
CA PRO A 3 8.28 1.71 -14.58
C PRO A 3 6.91 1.06 -14.80
N GLU A 4 6.83 0.02 -15.63
CA GLU A 4 5.61 -0.73 -15.93
C GLU A 4 5.06 -1.53 -14.75
N ASP A 5 5.87 -1.77 -13.72
CA ASP A 5 5.45 -2.47 -12.51
C ASP A 5 4.83 -1.52 -11.46
N LEU A 6 4.96 -0.19 -11.62
CA LEU A 6 4.32 0.79 -10.76
C LEU A 6 2.81 0.77 -10.99
N TYR A 7 2.05 0.30 -9.99
CA TYR A 7 0.61 0.13 -10.14
C TYR A 7 -0.21 1.04 -9.22
N HIS A 8 0.36 1.60 -8.15
CA HIS A 8 -0.35 2.60 -7.34
C HIS A 8 0.55 3.63 -6.66
N THR A 9 -0.09 4.73 -6.27
CA THR A 9 0.48 5.74 -5.37
C THR A 9 -0.33 5.73 -4.08
N GLY A 10 0.34 5.48 -2.95
CA GLY A 10 -0.30 5.46 -1.65
C GLY A 10 -0.16 6.77 -0.89
N ILE A 11 -1.25 7.16 -0.22
CA ILE A 11 -1.37 8.37 0.60
C ILE A 11 -1.94 7.96 1.95
N VAL A 12 -1.29 8.35 3.04
CA VAL A 12 -1.82 8.18 4.39
C VAL A 12 -2.51 9.47 4.81
N VAL A 13 -3.72 9.38 5.33
CA VAL A 13 -4.56 10.53 5.70
C VAL A 13 -5.17 10.38 7.09
N ASP A 14 -5.36 11.52 7.75
CA ASP A 14 -5.88 11.56 9.12
C ASP A 14 -7.40 11.38 9.16
N ASP A 15 -8.14 11.96 8.22
CA ASP A 15 -9.60 11.75 8.07
C ASP A 15 -9.87 10.98 6.78
N PHE A 16 -9.94 9.66 6.91
CA PHE A 16 -10.05 8.75 5.77
C PHE A 16 -11.38 8.93 5.01
N ASP A 17 -12.50 8.98 5.72
CA ASP A 17 -13.82 9.09 5.09
C ASP A 17 -14.02 10.47 4.45
N GLU A 18 -13.60 11.55 5.11
CA GLU A 18 -13.63 12.89 4.51
C GLU A 18 -12.75 12.97 3.26
N THR A 19 -11.59 12.31 3.27
CA THR A 19 -10.70 12.29 2.10
C THR A 19 -11.29 11.49 0.93
N LEU A 20 -11.93 10.33 1.20
CA LEU A 20 -12.63 9.56 0.18
C LEU A 20 -13.71 10.41 -0.51
N ASP A 21 -14.57 11.06 0.29
CA ASP A 21 -15.66 11.94 -0.18
C ASP A 21 -15.13 13.13 -0.97
N TRP A 22 -14.04 13.73 -0.49
CA TRP A 22 -13.39 14.83 -1.18
C TRP A 22 -12.93 14.40 -2.59
N PHE A 23 -12.22 13.28 -2.72
CA PHE A 23 -11.77 12.77 -4.02
C PHE A 23 -12.92 12.38 -4.96
N ILE A 24 -14.02 11.82 -4.42
CA ILE A 24 -15.25 11.58 -5.18
C ILE A 24 -15.75 12.92 -5.77
N LYS A 25 -15.88 13.95 -4.92
CA LYS A 25 -16.45 15.24 -5.30
C LYS A 25 -15.59 16.02 -6.28
N VAL A 26 -14.27 16.06 -6.08
CA VAL A 26 -13.38 16.94 -6.86
C VAL A 26 -12.81 16.28 -8.10
N ALA A 27 -12.59 14.96 -8.06
CA ALA A 27 -11.92 14.22 -9.13
C ALA A 27 -12.76 13.09 -9.73
N GLY A 28 -13.94 12.80 -9.17
CA GLY A 28 -14.84 11.77 -9.68
C GLY A 28 -14.34 10.35 -9.44
N TYR A 29 -13.45 10.15 -8.46
CA TYR A 29 -13.01 8.81 -8.10
C TYR A 29 -14.18 7.97 -7.58
N ARG A 30 -14.06 6.67 -7.79
CA ARG A 30 -14.85 5.65 -7.11
C ARG A 30 -13.88 4.72 -6.40
N TRP A 31 -14.30 4.22 -5.27
CA TRP A 31 -13.45 3.47 -4.35
C TRP A 31 -13.93 2.04 -4.27
N THR A 32 -12.99 1.12 -4.11
CA THR A 32 -13.27 -0.25 -3.72
C THR A 32 -13.96 -0.29 -2.36
N ASP A 33 -14.45 -1.46 -1.94
CA ASP A 33 -14.82 -1.66 -0.54
C ASP A 33 -13.64 -1.36 0.38
N VAL A 34 -13.91 -0.78 1.54
CA VAL A 34 -12.90 -0.50 2.57
C VAL A 34 -12.50 -1.80 3.24
N VAL A 35 -11.19 -2.04 3.33
CA VAL A 35 -10.62 -3.16 4.09
C VAL A 35 -10.20 -2.65 5.46
N GLU A 36 -10.62 -3.38 6.49
CA GLU A 36 -10.18 -3.21 7.88
C GLU A 36 -9.63 -4.54 8.38
N VAL A 37 -8.35 -4.57 8.78
CA VAL A 37 -7.67 -5.79 9.21
C VAL A 37 -6.57 -5.48 10.21
N ASP A 38 -6.36 -6.37 11.18
CA ASP A 38 -5.17 -6.34 12.02
C ASP A 38 -3.97 -6.90 11.25
N GLN A 39 -3.17 -6.00 10.68
CA GLN A 39 -1.99 -6.36 9.89
C GLN A 39 -0.86 -6.79 10.82
N VAL A 40 -0.51 -8.08 10.78
CA VAL A 40 0.71 -8.60 11.39
C VAL A 40 1.89 -8.31 10.46
N ALA A 41 2.93 -7.70 11.00
CA ALA A 41 4.10 -7.31 10.23
C ALA A 41 5.39 -7.37 11.05
N GLN A 42 6.54 -7.46 10.38
CA GLN A 42 7.84 -7.47 10.98
C GLN A 42 8.57 -6.15 10.69
N THR A 43 9.06 -5.51 11.75
CA THR A 43 9.91 -4.32 11.70
C THR A 43 11.32 -4.65 12.19
N PRO A 44 12.30 -3.73 12.04
CA PRO A 44 13.62 -3.88 12.66
C PRO A 44 13.58 -4.08 14.18
N ASP A 45 12.54 -3.58 14.86
CA ASP A 45 12.39 -3.66 16.32
C ASP A 45 11.63 -4.92 16.78
N GLY A 46 11.07 -5.69 15.84
CA GLY A 46 10.33 -6.92 16.12
C GLY A 46 9.00 -7.02 15.37
N GLU A 47 8.26 -8.07 15.69
CA GLU A 47 6.89 -8.27 15.20
C GLU A 47 5.93 -7.26 15.85
N ILE A 48 5.03 -6.71 15.05
CA ILE A 48 3.98 -5.79 15.48
C ILE A 48 2.66 -6.16 14.79
N THR A 49 1.56 -5.78 15.42
CA THR A 49 0.22 -5.83 14.81
C THR A 49 -0.32 -4.41 14.72
N ILE A 50 -0.71 -3.97 13.53
CA ILE A 50 -1.21 -2.62 13.27
C ILE A 50 -2.65 -2.72 12.73
N PRO A 51 -3.64 -2.03 13.33
CA PRO A 51 -4.98 -1.96 12.76
C PRO A 51 -4.94 -1.14 11.47
N MET A 52 -5.03 -1.81 10.33
CA MET A 52 -4.97 -1.19 9.02
C MET A 52 -6.39 -0.94 8.50
N ARG A 53 -6.61 0.26 7.95
CA ARG A 53 -7.82 0.64 7.21
C ARG A 53 -7.42 1.29 5.89
N MET A 54 -7.90 0.75 4.77
CA MET A 54 -7.47 1.19 3.44
C MET A 54 -8.54 0.97 2.35
N ALA A 55 -8.39 1.71 1.25
CA ALA A 55 -9.15 1.49 0.02
C ALA A 55 -8.33 1.92 -1.20
N TYR A 56 -8.57 1.28 -2.34
CA TYR A 56 -8.03 1.69 -3.63
C TYR A 56 -9.06 2.43 -4.46
N SER A 57 -8.60 3.34 -5.30
CA SER A 57 -9.42 3.86 -6.39
C SER A 57 -9.70 2.75 -7.40
N GLY A 58 -10.83 2.82 -8.10
CA GLY A 58 -11.22 1.86 -9.15
C GLY A 58 -10.57 2.11 -10.50
N ARG A 59 -10.10 3.33 -10.75
CA ARG A 59 -9.54 3.77 -12.03
C ARG A 59 -8.15 4.36 -11.87
N ASP A 60 -7.43 4.36 -12.98
CA ASP A 60 -6.12 4.99 -13.09
C ASP A 60 -6.24 6.51 -13.30
N PRO A 61 -5.26 7.31 -12.82
CA PRO A 61 -4.11 6.90 -12.02
C PRO A 61 -4.55 6.35 -10.66
N ARG A 62 -3.97 5.21 -10.27
CA ARG A 62 -4.39 4.45 -9.10
C ARG A 62 -3.91 5.11 -7.82
N VAL A 63 -4.86 5.37 -6.93
CA VAL A 63 -4.59 5.92 -5.60
C VAL A 63 -5.00 4.89 -4.57
N GLU A 64 -4.14 4.70 -3.58
CA GLU A 64 -4.47 4.01 -2.34
C GLU A 64 -4.56 5.04 -1.23
N LEU A 65 -5.64 4.98 -0.46
CA LEU A 65 -5.71 5.70 0.81
C LEU A 65 -5.53 4.72 1.95
N LEU A 66 -4.77 5.15 2.96
CA LEU A 66 -4.69 4.49 4.26
C LEU A 66 -5.01 5.48 5.37
N GLN A 67 -5.71 5.00 6.40
CA GLN A 67 -5.93 5.76 7.63
C GLN A 67 -4.62 5.85 8.43
N THR A 68 -4.32 7.04 8.96
CA THR A 68 -3.22 7.25 9.91
C THR A 68 -3.37 6.33 11.12
N VAL A 69 -2.27 5.66 11.49
CA VAL A 69 -2.14 4.93 12.75
C VAL A 69 -0.94 5.47 13.53
N PRO A 70 -1.17 6.31 14.56
CA PRO A 70 -0.10 6.96 15.31
C PRO A 70 0.90 5.97 15.92
N GLY A 71 2.20 6.30 15.82
CA GLY A 71 3.28 5.45 16.33
C GLY A 71 3.70 4.31 15.40
N THR A 72 3.18 4.27 14.17
CA THR A 72 3.53 3.26 13.16
C THR A 72 4.13 3.91 11.91
N ILE A 73 4.44 3.10 10.89
CA ILE A 73 4.90 3.61 9.60
C ILE A 73 3.79 4.32 8.81
N TRP A 74 2.52 4.07 9.10
CA TRP A 74 1.38 4.69 8.42
C TRP A 74 1.01 5.99 9.11
N VAL A 75 1.81 7.00 8.82
CA VAL A 75 1.55 8.40 9.13
C VAL A 75 1.75 9.23 7.86
N PRO A 76 1.07 10.40 7.71
CA PRO A 76 1.20 11.22 6.52
C PRO A 76 2.66 11.59 6.25
N ALA A 77 3.09 11.49 4.98
CA ALA A 77 4.43 11.89 4.58
C ALA A 77 4.49 13.39 4.28
N ASP A 78 5.61 14.04 4.59
CA ASP A 78 5.82 15.48 4.30
C ASP A 78 5.71 15.81 2.80
N SER A 79 5.97 14.82 1.93
CA SER A 79 5.80 14.94 0.48
C SER A 79 4.35 14.79 -0.01
N GLY A 80 3.41 14.44 0.86
CA GLY A 80 2.04 14.03 0.52
C GLY A 80 1.97 12.58 0.03
N VAL A 81 2.79 12.19 -0.95
CA VAL A 81 2.92 10.78 -1.36
C VAL A 81 3.62 9.99 -0.26
N HIS A 82 2.93 9.01 0.32
CA HIS A 82 3.50 8.11 1.32
C HIS A 82 4.45 7.12 0.66
N HIS A 83 3.97 6.44 -0.38
CA HIS A 83 4.74 5.41 -1.08
C HIS A 83 4.32 5.23 -2.54
N LEU A 84 5.21 4.58 -3.30
CA LEU A 84 4.96 4.09 -4.66
C LEU A 84 4.97 2.56 -4.63
N GLY A 85 3.89 1.94 -5.11
CA GLY A 85 3.73 0.49 -5.09
C GLY A 85 4.05 -0.18 -6.41
N TYR A 86 4.99 -1.13 -6.34
CA TYR A 86 5.46 -1.91 -7.47
C TYR A 86 5.11 -3.37 -7.30
N TRP A 87 4.65 -4.00 -8.38
CA TRP A 87 4.64 -5.45 -8.47
C TRP A 87 6.06 -5.99 -8.49
N SER A 88 6.26 -7.12 -7.81
CA SER A 88 7.54 -7.84 -7.80
C SER A 88 7.30 -9.33 -7.99
N ASP A 89 8.06 -9.94 -8.89
CA ASP A 89 8.07 -11.40 -9.10
C ASP A 89 8.76 -12.14 -7.95
N ASP A 90 9.65 -11.45 -7.22
CA ASP A 90 10.43 -11.96 -6.10
C ASP A 90 10.74 -10.80 -5.15
N VAL A 91 9.87 -10.62 -4.15
CA VAL A 91 9.94 -9.52 -3.19
C VAL A 91 11.26 -9.54 -2.40
N GLU A 92 11.77 -10.73 -2.05
CA GLU A 92 13.01 -10.88 -1.29
C GLU A 92 14.22 -10.41 -2.10
N SER A 93 14.34 -10.87 -3.34
CA SER A 93 15.44 -10.53 -4.24
C SER A 93 15.42 -9.04 -4.65
N ASP A 94 14.24 -8.50 -4.96
CA ASP A 94 14.09 -7.09 -5.31
C ASP A 94 14.39 -6.18 -4.11
N LEU A 95 13.92 -6.55 -2.91
CA LEU A 95 14.23 -5.81 -1.69
C LEU A 95 15.74 -5.82 -1.42
N ALA A 96 16.39 -6.98 -1.50
CA ALA A 96 17.84 -7.10 -1.30
C ALA A 96 18.62 -6.24 -2.32
N THR A 97 18.13 -6.16 -3.56
CA THR A 97 18.69 -5.27 -4.58
C THR A 97 18.56 -3.80 -4.20
N LEU A 98 17.40 -3.37 -3.69
CA LEU A 98 17.20 -1.99 -3.22
C LEU A 98 18.07 -1.68 -1.99
N GLU A 99 18.20 -2.61 -1.05
CA GLU A 99 19.06 -2.44 0.12
C GLU A 99 20.54 -2.31 -0.27
N ALA A 100 20.98 -3.03 -1.30
CA ALA A 100 22.33 -2.89 -1.85
C ALA A 100 22.61 -1.48 -2.44
N THR A 101 21.56 -0.70 -2.76
CA THR A 101 21.68 0.71 -3.19
C THR A 101 21.62 1.72 -2.05
N GLY A 102 21.50 1.27 -0.80
CA GLY A 102 21.46 2.12 0.38
C GLY A 102 20.06 2.45 0.90
N MET A 103 19.01 1.83 0.34
CA MET A 103 17.68 1.83 0.97
C MET A 103 17.67 0.92 2.20
N ARG A 104 16.70 1.11 3.09
CA ARG A 104 16.50 0.26 4.26
C ARG A 104 15.06 -0.21 4.29
N TYR A 105 14.83 -1.50 4.57
CA TYR A 105 13.48 -1.95 4.86
C TYR A 105 12.98 -1.30 6.16
N GLU A 106 11.70 -0.99 6.21
CA GLU A 106 11.03 -0.45 7.42
C GLU A 106 10.01 -1.43 7.98
N VAL A 107 9.34 -2.18 7.10
CA VAL A 107 8.36 -3.20 7.49
C VAL A 107 8.22 -4.26 6.39
N LYS A 108 7.91 -5.48 6.80
CA LYS A 108 7.66 -6.65 5.95
C LYS A 108 6.40 -7.36 6.41
N ALA A 109 5.63 -7.93 5.48
CA ALA A 109 4.60 -8.90 5.80
C ALA A 109 4.80 -10.16 4.97
N PHE A 110 4.46 -11.30 5.57
CA PHE A 110 4.62 -12.62 4.99
C PHE A 110 3.26 -13.19 4.60
N ASN A 111 3.26 -14.16 3.69
CA ASN A 111 2.05 -14.92 3.36
C ASN A 111 1.48 -15.59 4.62
N PRO A 112 0.15 -15.49 4.86
CA PRO A 112 -0.48 -16.06 6.05
C PRO A 112 -0.60 -17.59 5.99
N ASP A 113 -0.21 -18.21 4.86
CA ASP A 113 -0.24 -19.66 4.66
C ASP A 113 0.91 -20.41 5.38
N GLY A 114 1.81 -19.68 6.02
CA GLY A 114 2.95 -20.24 6.75
C GLY A 114 4.12 -20.67 5.87
N SER A 115 4.12 -20.33 4.58
CA SER A 115 5.24 -20.57 3.66
C SER A 115 6.52 -19.84 4.08
N GLY A 116 6.38 -18.71 4.80
CA GLY A 116 7.48 -17.83 5.14
C GLY A 116 7.92 -16.93 3.97
N GLU A 117 7.18 -16.92 2.86
CA GLU A 117 7.45 -16.06 1.72
C GLU A 117 6.98 -14.63 1.97
N LEU A 118 7.77 -13.65 1.55
CA LEU A 118 7.37 -12.24 1.62
C LEU A 118 6.19 -11.95 0.69
N LEU A 119 5.12 -11.44 1.29
CA LEU A 119 3.94 -10.96 0.57
C LEU A 119 4.15 -9.52 0.09
N TRP A 120 4.61 -8.66 1.00
CA TRP A 120 4.96 -7.27 0.66
C TRP A 120 6.00 -6.71 1.62
N ALA A 121 6.71 -5.67 1.18
CA ALA A 121 7.68 -4.95 2.00
C ALA A 121 7.76 -3.46 1.65
N TYR A 122 7.96 -2.63 2.67
CA TYR A 122 8.34 -1.24 2.49
C TYR A 122 9.84 -1.05 2.70
N CYS A 123 10.45 -0.24 1.84
CA CYS A 123 11.78 0.29 2.05
C CYS A 123 11.88 1.77 1.70
N LYS A 124 12.83 2.47 2.32
CA LYS A 124 13.03 3.91 2.11
C LYS A 124 14.51 4.24 1.98
N GLY A 125 14.80 5.11 1.02
CA GLY A 125 16.13 5.67 0.80
C GLY A 125 16.34 6.99 1.57
N PRO A 126 17.52 7.61 1.44
CA PRO A 126 17.80 8.91 2.05
C PRO A 126 16.99 10.06 1.43
N ALA A 127 16.40 9.86 0.25
CA ALA A 127 15.56 10.82 -0.45
C ALA A 127 14.46 10.08 -1.23
N GLY A 128 13.41 10.82 -1.58
CA GLY A 128 12.26 10.29 -2.32
C GLY A 128 11.21 9.63 -1.42
N PRO A 129 10.09 9.19 -2.02
CA PRO A 129 9.05 8.47 -1.29
C PRO A 129 9.53 7.08 -0.89
N ARG A 130 8.78 6.45 0.01
CA ARG A 130 8.92 5.03 0.29
C ARG A 130 8.56 4.20 -0.94
N ILE A 131 9.21 3.07 -1.09
CA ILE A 131 8.89 2.07 -2.11
C ILE A 131 8.21 0.89 -1.43
N GLU A 132 7.11 0.45 -2.01
CA GLU A 132 6.48 -0.81 -1.69
C GLU A 132 6.74 -1.82 -2.80
N LEU A 133 7.14 -3.01 -2.39
CA LEU A 133 7.19 -4.19 -3.25
C LEU A 133 6.05 -5.11 -2.81
N VAL A 134 5.16 -5.44 -3.74
CA VAL A 134 4.05 -6.37 -3.51
C VAL A 134 4.23 -7.58 -4.41
N SER A 135 4.10 -8.78 -3.85
CA SER A 135 4.21 -10.03 -4.60
C SER A 135 3.21 -10.05 -5.74
N ARG A 136 3.69 -10.39 -6.96
CA ARG A 136 2.85 -10.49 -8.15
C ARG A 136 1.76 -11.55 -8.01
N ALA A 137 1.89 -12.49 -7.09
CA ALA A 137 0.82 -13.43 -6.75
C ALA A 137 -0.48 -12.73 -6.31
N MET A 138 -0.39 -11.49 -5.78
CA MET A 138 -1.55 -10.68 -5.38
C MET A 138 -2.22 -9.94 -6.54
N GLU A 139 -1.54 -9.80 -7.67
CA GLU A 139 -2.02 -8.98 -8.81
C GLU A 139 -3.44 -9.37 -9.26
N PRO A 140 -3.80 -10.66 -9.44
CA PRO A 140 -5.17 -11.04 -9.84
C PRO A 140 -6.23 -10.64 -8.81
N PHE A 141 -5.93 -10.77 -7.52
CA PHE A 141 -6.85 -10.40 -6.45
C PHE A 141 -7.03 -8.88 -6.38
N ILE A 142 -5.94 -8.12 -6.46
CA ILE A 142 -5.98 -6.66 -6.42
C ILE A 142 -6.69 -6.10 -7.66
N HIS A 143 -6.49 -6.69 -8.85
CA HIS A 143 -7.26 -6.34 -10.05
C HIS A 143 -8.75 -6.64 -9.91
N TYR A 144 -9.12 -7.76 -9.29
CA TYR A 144 -10.51 -8.03 -8.95
C TYR A 144 -11.07 -6.96 -8.02
N TRP A 145 -10.32 -6.60 -6.96
CA TRP A 145 -10.74 -5.59 -5.99
C TRP A 145 -10.95 -4.24 -6.66
N PHE A 146 -10.04 -3.80 -7.52
CA PHE A 146 -10.19 -2.59 -8.34
C PHE A 146 -11.51 -2.55 -9.12
N ALA A 147 -11.92 -3.68 -9.69
CA ALA A 147 -13.15 -3.78 -10.45
C ALA A 147 -14.41 -3.63 -9.57
N THR A 148 -14.33 -3.88 -8.26
CA THR A 148 -15.48 -3.73 -7.36
C THR A 148 -15.88 -2.27 -7.16
N ALA A 149 -14.96 -1.32 -7.35
CA ALA A 149 -15.22 0.12 -7.17
C ALA A 149 -16.33 0.66 -8.07
N ASP A 150 -16.49 0.12 -9.28
CA ASP A 150 -17.56 0.52 -10.19
C ASP A 150 -18.92 -0.14 -9.85
N THR A 151 -18.88 -1.23 -9.07
CA THR A 151 -20.07 -1.99 -8.63
C THR A 151 -20.54 -1.61 -7.23
N ALA A 152 -19.66 -1.01 -6.41
CA ALA A 152 -20.02 -0.50 -5.10
C ALA A 152 -21.09 0.59 -5.26
N SER A 153 -22.30 0.26 -4.84
CA SER A 153 -23.38 1.23 -4.68
C SER A 153 -23.03 2.11 -3.49
N GLN A 154 -22.26 3.17 -3.76
CA GLN A 154 -22.00 4.20 -2.77
C GLN A 154 -23.31 4.98 -2.58
N SER A 155 -24.06 4.62 -1.53
CA SER A 155 -25.24 5.36 -1.10
C SER A 155 -24.78 6.76 -0.71
N GLY A 156 -25.23 7.76 -1.47
CA GLY A 156 -24.94 9.18 -1.22
C GLY A 156 -25.77 9.78 -0.09
#